data_AF-A0AAU9U5M9-F1
#
_entry.id   AF-A0AAU9U5M9-F1
#
_cell.length_a   1.000
_cell.length_b   1.000
_cell.length_c   1.000
_cell.angle_alpha   90.00
_cell.angle_beta   90.00
_cell.angle_gamma   90.00
#
_symmetry.space_group_name_H-M   'P 1'
#
loop_
_entity.id
_entity.type
_entity.pdbx_description
1 polymer ?
#
loop_
_entity_poly.entity_id
_entity_poly.type
_entity_poly.pdbx_seq_one_letter_code
_entity_poly.pdbx_strand_id
1 'polypeptide(L)'
;MFEVINYKDSDLKKIDVKTRKLLAIKIAHQQKAETERPYLPIKQGGRGLLNVEYTYKAQIVKYKQYLKTLHGRFPNKVLDQSNKDKELSFKWIKKQQMSPTIESAVFAIQEKVVMTQQHQCDILKDSRRRRQVPLMCKRR
;
A
#
# COMPACT_ATOMS: atom_id res chain seq x y z
N MET A 1 -2.69 -10.83 -6.63
CA MET A 1 -2.00 -10.58 -5.34
C MET A 1 -0.70 -9.89 -5.71
N PHE A 2 -0.49 -8.61 -5.35
CA PHE A 2 0.76 -7.93 -5.70
C PHE A 2 1.86 -8.48 -4.80
N GLU A 3 2.88 -9.06 -5.40
CA GLU A 3 4.12 -9.34 -4.70
C GLU A 3 4.82 -8.01 -4.42
N VAL A 4 5.23 -7.79 -3.18
CA VAL A 4 6.13 -6.68 -2.86
C VAL A 4 7.37 -6.90 -3.70
N ILE A 5 7.65 -6.00 -4.64
CA ILE A 5 8.86 -6.09 -5.47
C ILE A 5 10.04 -6.04 -4.51
N ASN A 6 10.67 -7.19 -4.34
CA ASN A 6 11.75 -7.38 -3.39
C ASN A 6 13.05 -7.02 -4.11
N TYR A 7 13.43 -5.75 -4.04
CA TYR A 7 14.69 -5.30 -4.61
C TYR A 7 15.82 -5.73 -3.67
N LYS A 8 16.86 -6.35 -4.23
CA LYS A 8 18.10 -6.57 -3.48
C LYS A 8 18.74 -5.22 -3.19
N ASP A 9 19.34 -5.05 -2.01
CA ASP A 9 20.06 -3.83 -1.64
C ASP A 9 21.14 -3.45 -2.67
N SER A 10 21.77 -4.45 -3.30
CA SER A 10 22.74 -4.24 -4.37
C SER A 10 22.15 -3.56 -5.59
N ASP A 11 20.90 -3.88 -5.95
CA ASP A 11 20.23 -3.30 -7.11
C ASP A 11 19.76 -1.87 -6.82
N LEU A 12 19.32 -1.59 -5.59
CA LEU A 12 19.04 -0.22 -5.13
C LEU A 12 20.28 0.67 -5.22
N LYS A 13 21.44 0.16 -4.79
CA LYS A 13 22.73 0.86 -4.91
C LYS A 13 23.12 1.09 -6.38
N LYS A 14 22.88 0.13 -7.28
CA LYS A 14 23.13 0.31 -8.72
C LYS A 14 22.26 1.40 -9.33
N ILE A 15 20.97 1.43 -8.96
CA ILE A 15 20.03 2.48 -9.40
C ILE A 15 20.49 3.85 -8.91
N ASP A 16 20.93 3.93 -7.66
CA ASP A 16 21.46 5.17 -7.09
C ASP A 16 22.70 5.68 -7.82
N VAL A 17 23.67 4.79 -8.06
CA VAL A 17 24.89 5.10 -8.82
C VAL A 17 24.54 5.58 -10.24
N LYS A 18 23.61 4.90 -10.93
CA LYS A 18 23.15 5.31 -12.26
C LYS A 18 22.50 6.70 -12.22
N THR A 19 21.66 6.95 -11.22
CA THR A 19 20.99 8.25 -11.03
C THR A 19 22.03 9.37 -10.85
N ARG A 20 23.02 9.17 -9.97
CA ARG A 20 24.11 10.15 -9.78
C ARG A 20 24.94 10.37 -11.04
N LYS A 21 25.28 9.31 -11.78
CA LYS A 21 25.99 9.41 -13.08
C LYS A 21 25.19 10.22 -14.09
N LEU A 22 23.89 9.97 -14.22
CA LEU A 22 23.01 10.72 -15.14
C LEU A 22 22.92 12.21 -14.76
N LEU A 23 22.81 12.51 -13.46
CA LEU A 23 22.78 13.90 -12.96
C LEU A 23 24.11 14.63 -13.20
N ALA A 24 25.24 13.93 -13.07
CA ALA A 24 26.56 14.51 -13.37
C ALA A 24 26.75 14.79 -14.87
N ILE A 25 26.32 13.87 -15.75
CA ILE A 25 26.46 14.02 -17.21
C ILE A 25 25.63 15.19 -17.74
N LYS A 26 24.40 15.38 -17.24
CA LYS A 26 23.51 16.47 -17.70
C LYS A 26 23.96 17.88 -17.26
N ILE A 27 25.21 18.06 -16.81
CA ILE A 27 25.77 19.32 -16.27
C ILE A 27 24.84 19.91 -15.21
N ALA A 28 24.17 19.05 -14.45
CA ALA A 28 23.41 19.51 -13.31
C ALA A 28 24.38 19.80 -12.16
N HIS A 29 25.52 19.09 -12.05
CA HIS A 29 26.45 19.04 -10.89
C HIS A 29 27.93 19.12 -11.33
N GLN A 30 28.76 20.03 -10.80
CA GLN A 30 30.16 20.21 -11.22
C GLN A 30 31.24 19.51 -10.36
N GLN A 31 30.89 18.73 -9.35
CA GLN A 31 31.88 17.92 -8.61
C GLN A 31 31.44 16.46 -8.50
N LYS A 32 32.30 15.54 -8.95
CA LYS A 32 32.06 14.08 -8.97
C LYS A 32 32.10 13.43 -7.57
N ALA A 33 32.52 14.16 -6.53
CA ALA A 33 32.89 13.59 -5.22
C ALA A 33 31.79 13.71 -4.14
N GLU A 34 30.81 14.60 -4.30
CA GLU A 34 29.84 14.89 -3.23
C GLU A 34 28.64 13.93 -3.31
N THR A 35 28.75 12.79 -2.61
CA THR A 35 27.72 11.74 -2.64
C THR A 35 26.43 12.17 -1.93
N GLU A 36 26.53 13.06 -0.94
CA GLU A 36 25.41 13.45 -0.07
C GLU A 36 24.59 14.62 -0.59
N ARG A 37 25.20 15.51 -1.40
CA ARG A 37 24.55 16.74 -1.90
C ARG A 37 23.26 16.56 -2.67
N PRO A 38 23.06 15.51 -3.49
CA PRO A 38 21.76 15.26 -4.10
C PRO A 38 20.64 15.19 -3.06
N TYR A 39 20.93 14.64 -1.87
CA TYR A 39 19.92 14.40 -0.84
C TYR A 39 19.80 15.52 0.20
N LEU A 40 20.75 16.46 0.24
CA LEU A 40 20.64 17.63 1.09
C LEU A 40 19.50 18.56 0.64
N PRO A 41 18.79 19.23 1.57
CA PRO A 41 17.79 20.22 1.23
C PRO A 41 18.36 21.36 0.39
N ILE A 42 17.55 21.94 -0.49
CA ILE A 42 17.95 23.08 -1.35
C ILE A 42 18.40 24.28 -0.51
N LYS A 43 17.77 24.51 0.64
CA LYS A 43 18.14 25.58 1.60
C LYS A 43 19.58 25.46 2.13
N GLN A 44 20.15 24.25 2.10
CA GLN A 44 21.51 23.96 2.56
C GLN A 44 22.49 23.79 1.39
N GLY A 45 22.14 24.25 0.18
CA GLY A 45 22.98 24.10 -1.02
C GLY A 45 22.92 22.72 -1.69
N GLY A 46 21.97 21.88 -1.25
CA GLY A 46 21.66 20.58 -1.83
C GLY A 46 20.65 20.62 -2.98
N ARG A 47 20.05 19.47 -3.32
CA ARG A 47 19.03 19.37 -4.39
C ARG A 47 17.66 18.88 -3.93
N GLY A 48 17.53 18.43 -2.69
CA GLY A 48 16.29 17.94 -2.12
C GLY A 48 15.81 16.62 -2.73
N LEU A 49 16.70 15.82 -3.33
CA LEU A 49 16.34 14.49 -3.82
C LEU A 49 16.16 13.54 -2.64
N LEU A 50 15.17 12.65 -2.69
CA LEU A 50 15.06 11.60 -1.68
C LEU A 50 15.96 10.41 -2.07
N ASN A 51 16.70 9.88 -1.10
CA ASN A 51 17.53 8.69 -1.33
C ASN A 51 16.64 7.48 -1.63
N VAL A 52 16.90 6.80 -2.75
CA VAL A 52 16.12 5.65 -3.23
C VAL A 52 16.06 4.54 -2.18
N GLU A 53 17.17 4.23 -1.51
CA GLU A 53 17.23 3.19 -0.48
C GLU A 53 16.34 3.54 0.72
N TYR A 54 16.43 4.80 1.17
CA TYR A 54 15.63 5.31 2.27
C TYR A 54 14.13 5.29 1.93
N THR A 55 13.75 5.77 0.74
CA THR A 55 12.35 5.79 0.29
C THR A 55 11.75 4.38 0.21
N TYR A 56 12.52 3.40 -0.29
CA TYR A 56 12.09 2.02 -0.38
C TYR A 56 11.83 1.42 1.01
N LYS A 57 12.77 1.58 1.95
CA LYS A 57 12.62 1.11 3.33
C LYS A 57 11.42 1.77 4.02
N ALA A 58 11.26 3.08 3.87
CA ALA A 58 10.13 3.82 4.42
C ALA A 58 8.79 3.35 3.84
N GLN A 59 8.74 3.06 2.54
CA GLN A 59 7.54 2.52 1.89
C GLN A 59 7.17 1.13 2.42
N ILE A 60 8.14 0.23 2.62
CA ILE A 60 7.89 -1.09 3.21
C ILE A 60 7.32 -0.96 4.62
N VAL A 61 7.92 -0.13 5.47
CA VAL A 61 7.43 0.08 6.85
C VAL A 61 6.02 0.65 6.83
N LYS A 62 5.77 1.67 6.00
CA LYS A 62 4.45 2.28 5.84
C LYS A 62 3.40 1.26 5.37
N TYR A 63 3.75 0.43 4.40
CA TYR A 63 2.87 -0.62 3.88
C TYR A 63 2.58 -1.70 4.93
N LYS A 64 3.61 -2.16 5.66
CA LYS A 64 3.47 -3.11 6.77
C LYS A 64 2.55 -2.56 7.87
N GLN A 65 2.68 -1.29 8.19
CA GLN A 65 1.82 -0.62 9.18
C GLN A 65 0.39 -0.48 8.66
N TYR A 66 0.21 -0.14 7.38
CA TYR A 66 -1.11 -0.12 6.74
C TYR A 66 -1.80 -1.50 6.79
N LEU A 67 -1.10 -2.60 6.48
CA LEU A 67 -1.66 -3.94 6.61
C LEU A 67 -2.12 -4.25 8.04
N LYS A 68 -1.33 -3.86 9.05
CA LYS A 68 -1.73 -3.98 10.46
C LYS A 68 -3.02 -3.22 10.79
N THR A 69 -3.27 -2.06 10.16
CA THR A 69 -4.52 -1.31 10.37
C THR A 69 -5.75 -1.95 9.71
N LEU A 70 -5.55 -2.82 8.73
CA LEU A 70 -6.65 -3.54 8.06
C LEU A 70 -7.07 -4.78 8.85
N HIS A 71 -6.12 -5.43 9.54
CA HIS A 71 -6.41 -6.59 10.38
C HIS A 71 -7.37 -6.25 11.52
N GLY A 72 -8.36 -7.11 11.75
CA GLY A 72 -9.32 -6.94 12.84
C GLY A 72 -10.35 -5.84 12.59
N ARG A 73 -10.38 -5.23 11.40
CA ARG A 73 -11.33 -4.16 11.06
C ARG A 73 -12.78 -4.65 11.06
N PHE A 74 -13.01 -5.85 10.54
CA PHE A 74 -14.35 -6.44 10.53
C PHE A 74 -14.85 -6.71 11.95
N PRO A 75 -14.14 -7.47 12.81
CA PRO A 75 -14.60 -7.71 14.17
C PRO A 75 -14.75 -6.40 14.94
N ASN A 76 -13.80 -5.46 14.87
CA ASN A 76 -13.93 -4.19 15.60
C ASN A 76 -15.17 -3.38 15.16
N LYS A 77 -15.47 -3.31 13.86
CA LYS A 77 -16.69 -2.65 13.37
C LYS A 77 -17.99 -3.34 13.78
N VAL A 78 -17.98 -4.67 13.86
CA VAL A 78 -19.13 -5.45 14.32
C VAL A 78 -19.30 -5.29 15.83
N LEU A 79 -18.19 -5.21 16.59
CA LEU A 79 -18.16 -5.07 18.04
C LEU A 79 -18.55 -3.65 18.52
N ASP A 80 -18.17 -2.61 17.77
CA ASP A 80 -18.47 -1.20 18.08
C ASP A 80 -19.94 -0.82 17.83
N GLN A 81 -20.70 -1.64 17.10
CA GLN A 81 -22.10 -1.37 16.79
C GLN A 81 -23.00 -1.84 17.94
N SER A 82 -23.54 -0.90 18.70
CA SER A 82 -24.43 -1.15 19.86
C SER A 82 -25.72 -1.92 19.52
N ASN A 83 -26.11 -1.94 18.25
CA ASN A 83 -27.39 -2.49 17.76
C ASN A 83 -27.26 -3.88 17.09
N LYS A 84 -26.13 -4.59 17.25
CA LYS A 84 -25.92 -5.90 16.60
C LYS A 84 -25.52 -6.99 17.57
N ASP A 85 -26.27 -8.09 17.54
CA ASP A 85 -25.94 -9.31 18.26
C ASP A 85 -24.68 -9.95 17.68
N LYS A 86 -23.60 -9.91 18.48
CA LYS A 86 -22.30 -10.48 18.13
C LYS A 86 -22.44 -11.96 17.81
N GLU A 87 -23.22 -12.69 18.60
CA GLU A 87 -23.39 -14.13 18.45
C GLU A 87 -24.08 -14.53 17.15
N LEU A 88 -25.13 -13.80 16.74
CA LEU A 88 -25.81 -14.03 15.46
C LEU A 88 -24.89 -13.70 14.28
N SER A 89 -24.09 -12.64 14.41
CA SER A 89 -23.15 -12.20 13.37
C SER A 89 -22.06 -13.24 13.07
N PHE A 90 -21.69 -14.07 14.06
CA PHE A 90 -20.69 -15.14 13.91
C PHE A 90 -21.29 -16.55 13.87
N LYS A 91 -22.63 -16.70 13.95
CA LYS A 91 -23.31 -18.00 14.00
C LYS A 91 -23.05 -18.87 12.77
N TRP A 92 -22.96 -18.24 11.60
CA TRP A 92 -22.68 -18.93 10.33
C TRP A 92 -21.28 -19.56 10.30
N ILE A 93 -20.31 -19.00 11.03
CA ILE A 93 -18.95 -19.55 11.17
C ILE A 93 -18.97 -20.77 12.08
N LYS A 94 -19.63 -20.65 13.24
CA LYS A 94 -19.69 -21.75 14.22
C LYS A 94 -20.45 -22.98 13.72
N LYS A 95 -21.28 -22.85 12.67
CA LYS A 95 -22.10 -23.93 12.13
C LYS A 95 -21.32 -24.92 11.21
N GLN A 96 -20.01 -24.71 10.99
CA GLN A 96 -19.08 -25.62 10.30
C GLN A 96 -19.49 -26.16 8.92
N GLN A 97 -20.32 -25.43 8.17
CA GLN A 97 -20.72 -25.85 6.80
C GLN A 97 -19.80 -25.31 5.69
N MET A 98 -18.75 -24.56 6.03
CA MET A 98 -17.88 -23.92 5.04
C MET A 98 -16.45 -24.44 5.15
N SER A 99 -15.80 -24.61 4.00
CA SER A 99 -14.37 -24.93 3.95
C SER A 99 -13.55 -23.78 4.58
N PRO A 100 -12.48 -24.07 5.35
CA PRO A 100 -11.58 -23.07 5.92
C PRO A 100 -11.06 -22.07 4.88
N THR A 101 -10.87 -22.52 3.64
CA THR A 101 -10.46 -21.67 2.51
C THR A 101 -11.50 -20.59 2.22
N ILE A 102 -12.78 -20.94 2.21
CA ILE A 102 -13.85 -19.98 1.91
C ILE A 102 -14.05 -19.02 3.07
N GLU A 103 -13.98 -19.50 4.31
CA GLU A 103 -14.02 -18.64 5.50
C GLU A 103 -12.91 -17.59 5.43
N SER A 104 -11.67 -18.02 5.14
CA SER A 104 -10.54 -17.11 5.00
C SER A 104 -10.74 -16.08 3.89
N ALA A 105 -11.35 -16.47 2.77
CA ALA A 105 -11.65 -15.57 1.66
C ALA A 105 -12.72 -14.53 2.01
N VAL A 106 -13.80 -14.94 2.69
CA VAL A 106 -14.87 -14.04 3.15
C VAL A 106 -14.32 -12.99 4.11
N PHE A 107 -13.49 -13.40 5.08
CA PHE A 107 -12.85 -12.46 5.99
C PHE A 107 -11.92 -11.50 5.26
N ALA A 108 -11.08 -11.98 4.33
CA ALA A 108 -10.19 -11.12 3.55
C ALA A 108 -10.96 -10.06 2.73
N ILE A 109 -12.14 -10.42 2.19
CA ILE A 109 -13.03 -9.50 1.48
C ILE A 109 -13.63 -8.46 2.46
N GLN A 110 -14.14 -8.90 3.60
CA GLN A 110 -14.78 -8.04 4.61
C GLN A 110 -13.81 -7.04 5.25
N GLU A 111 -12.57 -7.46 5.51
CA GLU A 111 -11.50 -6.60 6.01
C GLU A 111 -10.99 -5.61 4.94
N LYS A 112 -11.48 -5.71 3.70
CA LYS A 112 -11.00 -4.97 2.52
C LYS A 112 -9.49 -5.18 2.26
N VAL A 113 -8.97 -6.33 2.66
CA VAL A 113 -7.58 -6.75 2.38
C VAL A 113 -7.44 -7.18 0.92
N VAL A 114 -8.54 -7.61 0.29
CA VAL A 114 -8.62 -7.86 -1.15
C VAL A 114 -8.74 -6.53 -1.92
N MET A 115 -7.81 -6.30 -2.84
CA MET A 115 -7.85 -5.18 -3.78
C MET A 115 -9.01 -5.33 -4.77
N THR A 116 -10.16 -4.76 -4.41
CA THR A 116 -11.30 -4.58 -5.31
C THR A 116 -11.21 -3.23 -6.04
N GLN A 117 -11.92 -3.06 -7.15
CA GLN A 117 -11.99 -1.77 -7.85
C GLN A 117 -12.44 -0.64 -6.90
N GLN A 118 -13.34 -0.94 -5.96
CA GLN A 118 -13.78 0.00 -4.93
C GLN A 118 -12.62 0.42 -3.99
N HIS A 119 -11.76 -0.52 -3.58
CA HIS A 119 -10.59 -0.21 -2.74
C HIS A 119 -9.60 0.73 -3.47
N GLN A 120 -9.43 0.53 -4.78
CA GLN A 120 -8.56 1.37 -5.60
C GLN A 120 -9.10 2.80 -5.74
N CYS A 121 -10.40 2.94 -5.98
CA CYS A 121 -11.04 4.25 -6.14
C CYS A 121 -11.18 5.02 -4.80
N ASP A 122 -11.59 4.34 -3.73
CA ASP A 122 -11.95 5.03 -2.48
C ASP A 122 -10.78 5.18 -1.50
N ILE A 123 -9.89 4.19 -1.44
CA ILE A 123 -8.82 4.14 -0.43
C ILE A 123 -7.49 4.55 -1.04
N LEU A 124 -7.12 3.97 -2.19
CA LEU A 124 -5.90 4.39 -2.90
C LEU A 124 -6.07 5.70 -3.68
N LYS A 125 -7.31 6.17 -3.86
CA LYS A 125 -7.66 7.38 -4.64
C LYS A 125 -7.01 7.37 -6.03
N ASP A 126 -6.97 6.21 -6.68
CA ASP A 126 -6.36 6.05 -8.01
C ASP A 126 -7.22 6.75 -9.06
N SER A 127 -6.73 7.89 -9.56
CA SER A 127 -7.43 8.77 -10.51
C SER A 127 -7.62 8.16 -11.90
N ARG A 128 -6.95 7.04 -12.21
CA ARG A 128 -7.03 6.36 -13.51
C ARG A 128 -8.28 5.47 -13.68
N ARG A 129 -8.93 5.08 -12.58
CA ARG A 129 -10.17 4.28 -12.62
C ARG A 129 -11.35 5.14 -12.19
N ARG A 130 -12.26 5.46 -13.11
CA ARG A 130 -13.57 6.03 -12.76
C ARG A 130 -14.48 4.91 -12.25
N ARG A 131 -15.34 5.21 -11.26
CA ARG A 131 -16.45 4.33 -10.86
C ARG A 131 -17.32 4.05 -12.08
N GLN A 132 -17.18 2.89 -12.72
CA GLN A 132 -18.33 2.29 -13.37
C GLN A 132 -19.14 1.64 -12.27
N VAL A 133 -20.13 2.39 -11.77
CA VAL A 133 -21.20 1.79 -10.98
C VAL A 133 -21.82 0.69 -11.85
N PRO A 134 -21.82 -0.58 -11.42
CA PRO A 134 -22.64 -1.57 -12.08
C PRO A 134 -24.07 -1.02 -12.06
N LEU A 135 -24.74 -1.00 -13.21
CA LEU A 135 -26.18 -0.82 -13.29
C LEU A 135 -26.83 -2.00 -12.55
N MET A 136 -26.84 -1.92 -11.22
CA MET A 136 -27.70 -2.74 -10.39
C MET A 136 -29.12 -2.39 -10.82
N CYS A 137 -29.78 -3.36 -11.45
CA CYS A 137 -31.13 -3.26 -11.96
C CYS A 137 -32.01 -2.46 -11.01
N LYS A 138 -32.50 -1.31 -11.47
CA LYS A 138 -33.74 -0.74 -10.93
C LYS A 138 -34.86 -1.70 -11.30
N ARG A 139 -35.04 -2.78 -10.54
CA ARG A 139 -36.31 -3.50 -10.54
C ARG A 139 -37.26 -2.69 -9.67
N ARG A 140 -38.14 -1.96 -10.36
CA ARG A 140 -39.48 -1.63 -9.86
C ARG A 140 -40.27 -2.92 -9.71
#